data_AF-A0A435XMI4-F1
#
_entry.id   AF-A0A435XMI4-F1
#
_cell.length_a   1.000
_cell.length_b   1.000
_cell.length_c   1.000
_cell.angle_alpha   90.00
_cell.angle_beta   90.00
_cell.angle_gamma   90.00
#
_symmetry.space_group_name_H-M   'P 1'
#
loop_
_entity.id
_entity.type
_entity.pdbx_description
1 polymer ?
#
loop_
_entity_poly.entity_id
_entity_poly.type
_entity_poly.pdbx_seq_one_letter_code
_entity_poly.pdbx_strand_id
1 'polypeptide(L)' 'MFERHIVDWDDAYANGANIAGSDRWPAAWAEPAAAFRDALSAESRARLDIAYGDGPRNRLDLFLPKAAPKGLVVII' A
#
# COMPACT_ATOMS: atom_id res chain seq x y z
N MET A 1 10.77 -31.07 24.37
CA MET A 1 10.48 -29.63 24.16
C MET A 1 11.46 -29.14 23.10
N PHE A 2 11.00 -28.66 21.95
CA PHE A 2 11.89 -28.08 20.95
C PHE A 2 12.05 -26.60 21.29
N GLU A 3 13.24 -26.20 21.73
CA GLU A 3 13.60 -24.79 21.80
C GLU A 3 13.86 -24.29 20.38
N ARG A 4 13.16 -23.23 19.99
CA ARG A 4 13.46 -22.49 18.76
C ARG A 4 14.39 -21.35 19.13
N HIS A 5 15.65 -21.47 18.74
CA HIS A 5 16.65 -20.43 18.93
C HIS A 5 16.83 -19.67 17.61
N ILE A 6 16.63 -18.34 17.65
CA ILE A 6 16.91 -17.47 16.51
C ILE A 6 18.41 -17.15 16.55
N VAL A 7 19.13 -17.61 15.53
CA VAL A 7 20.58 -17.40 15.39
C VAL A 7 20.93 -16.20 14.51
N ASP A 8 19.97 -15.74 13.70
CA ASP A 8 20.09 -14.60 12.81
C ASP A 8 18.77 -13.82 12.83
N TRP A 9 18.84 -12.58 13.33
CA TRP A 9 17.67 -11.71 13.44
C TRP A 9 17.37 -10.95 12.15
N ASP A 10 18.35 -10.76 11.29
CA ASP A 10 18.13 -10.12 9.99
C ASP A 10 17.32 -11.06 9.10
N ASP A 11 17.69 -12.35 9.07
CA ASP A 11 16.95 -13.38 8.34
C ASP A 11 15.55 -13.62 8.93
N ALA A 12 15.43 -13.67 10.27
CA ALA A 12 14.16 -13.90 10.94
C ALA A 12 13.09 -12.84 10.65
N TYR A 13 13.50 -11.60 10.35
CA TYR A 13 12.58 -10.50 9.97
C TYR A 13 12.54 -10.24 8.45
N ALA A 14 13.34 -10.96 7.66
CA ALA A 14 13.35 -10.84 6.20
C ALA A 14 12.20 -11.64 5.56
N ASN A 15 11.00 -11.04 5.55
CA ASN A 15 9.82 -11.64 4.90
C ASN A 15 10.07 -12.00 3.43
N GLY A 16 10.77 -11.14 2.68
CA GLY A 16 11.04 -11.36 1.26
C GLY A 16 11.87 -12.61 1.01
N ALA A 17 12.97 -12.79 1.74
CA ALA A 17 13.84 -13.96 1.62
C ALA A 17 13.09 -15.28 1.91
N ASN A 18 12.07 -15.21 2.77
CA ASN A 18 11.32 -16.36 3.26
C ASN A 18 9.98 -16.62 2.53
N ILE A 19 9.62 -15.80 1.55
CA ILE A 19 8.45 -16.00 0.68
C ILE A 19 8.93 -16.30 -0.74
N ALA A 20 8.65 -17.52 -1.23
CA ALA A 20 9.05 -17.92 -2.57
C ALA A 20 8.50 -16.97 -3.65
N GLY A 21 9.41 -16.35 -4.40
CA GLY A 21 9.09 -15.39 -5.47
C GLY A 21 8.55 -14.06 -4.96
N SER A 22 8.96 -13.60 -3.77
CA SER A 22 8.51 -12.31 -3.20
C SER A 22 8.92 -11.08 -4.01
N ASP A 23 10.02 -11.19 -4.74
CA ASP A 23 10.63 -10.16 -5.57
C ASP A 23 9.69 -9.64 -6.67
N ARG A 24 8.70 -10.45 -7.08
CA ARG A 24 7.68 -10.04 -8.06
C ARG A 24 6.66 -9.04 -7.51
N TRP A 25 6.44 -9.00 -6.20
CA TRP A 25 5.30 -8.28 -5.62
C TRP A 25 5.34 -6.77 -5.84
N PRO A 26 6.48 -6.06 -5.67
CA PRO A 26 6.55 -4.63 -5.94
C PRO A 26 6.08 -4.27 -7.36
N ALA A 27 6.51 -5.02 -8.37
CA ALA A 27 6.07 -4.82 -9.75
C ALA A 27 4.59 -5.15 -9.95
N ALA A 28 4.11 -6.22 -9.31
CA ALA A 28 2.70 -6.63 -9.35
C ALA A 28 1.74 -5.65 -8.67
N TRP A 29 2.24 -4.73 -7.83
CA TRP A 29 1.42 -3.70 -7.17
C TRP A 29 1.48 -2.34 -7.86
N ALA A 30 2.67 -1.94 -8.34
CA ALA A 30 2.89 -0.59 -8.84
C ALA A 30 2.02 -0.24 -10.06
N GLU A 31 1.98 -1.13 -11.06
CA GLU A 31 1.22 -0.89 -12.30
C GLU A 31 -0.30 -0.92 -12.06
N PRO A 32 -0.88 -1.93 -11.37
CA PRO A 32 -2.31 -1.92 -11.09
C PRO A 32 -2.76 -0.73 -10.24
N ALA A 33 -1.93 -0.27 -9.30
CA ALA A 33 -2.22 0.92 -8.51
C ALA A 33 -2.22 2.20 -9.37
N ALA A 34 -1.33 2.31 -10.36
CA ALA A 34 -1.33 3.43 -11.31
C ALA A 34 -2.58 3.39 -12.19
N ALA A 35 -2.90 2.25 -12.79
CA ALA A 35 -4.10 2.08 -13.61
C ALA A 35 -5.38 2.40 -12.84
N PHE A 36 -5.46 2.01 -11.56
CA PHE A 36 -6.58 2.35 -10.68
C PHE A 36 -6.71 3.85 -10.43
N ARG A 37 -5.59 4.55 -10.15
CA ARG A 37 -5.59 6.01 -9.99
C ARG A 37 -6.05 6.71 -11.27
N ASP A 38 -5.57 6.28 -12.42
CA ASP A 38 -5.91 6.87 -13.72
C ASP A 38 -7.39 6.70 -14.04
N ALA A 39 -7.92 5.49 -13.85
CA ALA A 39 -9.34 5.18 -14.09
C ALA A 39 -10.26 6.04 -13.20
N LEU A 40 -9.95 6.17 -11.91
CA LEU A 40 -10.76 7.00 -11.01
C LEU A 40 -10.58 8.49 -11.24
N SER A 41 -9.39 8.94 -11.67
CA SER A 41 -9.15 10.34 -12.03
C SER A 41 -9.97 10.73 -13.25
N ALA A 42 -10.06 9.86 -14.26
CA ALA A 42 -10.91 10.06 -15.44
C ALA A 42 -12.40 10.20 -15.08
N GLU A 43 -12.84 9.55 -13.99
CA GLU A 43 -14.21 9.69 -13.46
C GLU A 43 -14.37 10.84 -12.45
N SER A 44 -13.34 11.65 -12.20
CA SER A 44 -13.32 12.67 -11.13
C SER A 44 -13.59 12.10 -9.72
N ARG A 45 -13.23 10.84 -9.51
CA ARG A 45 -13.40 10.09 -8.25
C ARG A 45 -12.08 9.84 -7.50
N ALA A 46 -10.96 10.38 -7.97
CA ALA A 46 -9.70 10.38 -7.25
C ALA A 46 -9.29 11.80 -6.87
N ARG A 47 -8.90 11.99 -5.61
CA ARG A 47 -8.23 13.20 -5.12
C ARG A 47 -6.88 12.77 -4.60
N LEU A 48 -5.85 12.99 -5.40
CA LEU A 48 -4.50 12.50 -5.13
C LEU A 48 -3.68 13.56 -4.41
N ASP A 49 -2.66 13.11 -3.68
CA ASP A 49 -1.62 13.96 -3.07
C ASP A 49 -2.16 15.04 -2.10
N ILE A 50 -3.21 14.73 -1.34
CA ILE A 50 -3.76 15.64 -0.34
C ILE A 50 -2.77 15.78 0.82
N ALA A 51 -2.32 17.01 1.07
CA ALA A 51 -1.49 17.31 2.24
C ALA A 51 -2.30 17.23 3.55
N TYR A 52 -1.78 16.49 4.53
CA TYR A 52 -2.32 16.44 5.90
C TYR A 52 -1.35 17.02 6.95
N GLY A 53 -0.20 17.53 6.52
CA GLY A 53 0.77 18.24 7.36
C GLY A 53 1.96 18.74 6.53
N ASP A 54 2.87 19.43 7.20
CA ASP A 54 3.96 20.18 6.53
C ASP A 54 5.07 19.29 5.95
N GLY A 55 5.18 18.05 6.43
CA GLY A 55 6.15 17.09 5.94
C GLY A 55 5.93 16.76 4.45
N PRO A 56 6.99 16.59 3.66
CA PRO A 56 6.85 16.30 2.23
C PRO A 56 6.14 14.96 1.94
N ARG A 57 6.17 14.02 2.89
CA ARG A 57 5.49 12.72 2.80
C ARG A 57 4.15 12.68 3.55
N ASN A 58 3.70 13.79 4.12
CA ASN A 58 2.41 13.88 4.78
C ASN A 58 1.32 14.06 3.72
N ARG A 59 1.14 13.02 2.91
CA ARG A 59 0.27 12.98 1.74
C ARG A 59 -0.62 11.75 1.80
N LEU A 60 -1.83 11.87 1.29
CA LEU A 60 -2.76 10.77 1.13
C LEU A 60 -3.52 10.89 -0.18
N ASP A 61 -3.97 9.76 -0.70
CA ASP A 61 -4.92 9.70 -1.81
C ASP A 61 -6.31 9.37 -1.26
N LEU A 62 -7.33 10.10 -1.72
CA LEU A 62 -8.73 9.86 -1.37
C LEU A 62 -9.51 9.44 -2.60
N PHE A 63 -10.07 8.23 -2.56
CA PHE A 63 -10.89 7.66 -3.62
C PHE A 63 -12.37 7.66 -3.24
N LEU A 64 -13.22 8.15 -4.13
CA LEU A 64 -14.66 8.30 -3.91
C LEU A 64 -15.47 7.22 -4.62
N PRO A 65 -16.53 6.69 -3.97
CA PRO A 65 -17.54 5.91 -4.66
C PRO A 65 -18.35 6.81 -5.62
N LYS A 66 -19.11 6.18 -6.54
CA LYS A 66 -20.01 6.91 -7.46
C LYS A 66 -21.19 7.58 -6.74
N ALA A 67 -21.66 6.97 -5.65
CA ALA A 67 -22.74 7.49 -4.83
C ALA A 67 -22.20 8.27 -3.62
N ALA A 68 -23.11 8.88 -2.84
CA ALA A 68 -22.73 9.53 -1.58
C ALA A 68 -21.99 8.53 -0.65
N PRO A 69 -20.79 8.89 -0.13
CA PRO A 69 -20.07 8.03 0.81
C PRO A 69 -20.89 7.75 2.08
N LYS A 70 -20.90 6.49 2.54
CA LYS A 70 -21.55 6.08 3.79
C LYS A 70 -20.62 6.15 5.01
N GLY A 71 -19.33 6.36 4.76
CA GLY A 71 -18.27 6.32 5.76
C GLY A 71 -16.91 6.39 5.06
N LEU A 72 -15.85 6.21 5.85
CA LEU A 72 -14.46 6.26 5.39
C LEU A 72 -13.74 4.96 5.77
N VAL A 73 -13.00 4.39 4.82
CA VAL A 73 -12.02 3.34 5.07
C VAL A 73 -10.64 3.96 4.91
N VAL A 74 -9.76 3.73 5.88
CA VAL A 74 -8.36 4.17 5.86
C VAL A 74 -7.48 2.94 5.81
N ILE A 75 -6.53 2.92 4.88
CA ILE A 75 -5.52 1.86 4.73
C ILE A 75 -4.16 2.50 5.03
N ILE A 76 -3.36 1.86 5.88
CA ILE A 76 -2.02 2.29 6.31
C ILE A 76 -0.99 1.27 5.85
#